data_AF-A0A970F2Q4-F1
#
_entry.id   AF-A0A970F2Q4-F1
#
_cell.length_a   1.000
_cell.length_b   1.000
_cell.length_c   1.000
_cell.angle_alpha   90.00
_cell.angle_beta   90.00
_cell.angle_gamma   90.00
#
_symmetry.space_group_name_H-M   'P 1'
#
loop_
_entity.id
_entity.type
_entity.pdbx_description
1 polymer ?
#
loop_
_entity_poly.entity_id
_entity_poly.type
_entity_poly.pdbx_seq_one_letter_code
_entity_poly.pdbx_strand_id
1 'polypeptide(L)'
;LREHQNDADFKVSIEALTRVINLSRKAPGQTLAVDPTLFENEAEKDLYEGVKSVSENFKSNTLADNYLALVNLRPLIEQFFNQTMVMVDDEAIRNNRLSLLNQISKMALLIASLDQLITK
;
A
#
# COMPACT_ATOMS: atom_id res chain seq x y z
N LEU A 1 18.31 -2.78 -4.91
CA LEU A 1 17.42 -3.55 -4.02
C LEU A 1 18.15 -4.46 -3.02
N ARG A 2 19.25 -5.15 -3.41
CA ARG A 2 19.97 -6.11 -2.53
C ARG A 2 20.73 -5.50 -1.35
N GLU A 3 21.10 -4.21 -1.41
CA GLU A 3 21.90 -3.56 -0.35
C GLU A 3 21.18 -3.39 1.00
N HIS A 4 19.84 -3.46 1.02
CA HIS A 4 19.05 -3.32 2.26
C HIS A 4 18.44 -4.63 2.77
N GLN A 5 18.73 -5.79 2.14
CA GLN A 5 18.08 -7.06 2.49
C GLN A 5 18.33 -7.55 3.93
N ASN A 6 19.39 -7.04 4.59
CA ASN A 6 19.78 -7.44 5.94
C ASN A 6 19.38 -6.42 7.03
N ASP A 7 18.74 -5.30 6.66
CA ASP A 7 18.30 -4.31 7.63
C ASP A 7 17.00 -4.79 8.30
N ALA A 8 16.89 -4.61 9.62
CA ALA A 8 15.67 -4.90 10.37
C ALA A 8 14.45 -4.19 9.76
N ASP A 9 14.67 -2.99 9.20
CA ASP A 9 13.65 -2.21 8.50
C ASP A 9 13.13 -2.88 7.22
N PHE A 10 13.96 -3.65 6.51
CA PHE A 10 13.53 -4.35 5.30
C PHE A 10 12.54 -5.47 5.64
N LYS A 11 12.84 -6.28 6.66
CA LYS A 11 11.95 -7.37 7.08
C LYS A 11 10.59 -6.84 7.54
N VAL A 12 10.58 -5.79 8.37
CA VAL A 12 9.34 -5.16 8.85
C VAL A 12 8.53 -4.54 7.70
N SER A 13 9.20 -3.88 6.75
CA SER A 13 8.55 -3.33 5.57
C SER A 13 7.88 -4.42 4.72
N ILE A 14 8.55 -5.54 4.52
CA ILE A 14 8.00 -6.69 3.78
C ILE A 14 6.81 -7.30 4.52
N GLU A 15 6.85 -7.41 5.85
CA GLU A 15 5.72 -7.92 6.64
C GLU A 15 4.48 -7.01 6.51
N ALA A 16 4.66 -5.69 6.62
CA ALA A 16 3.58 -4.72 6.42
C ALA A 16 2.97 -4.84 5.01
N LEU A 17 3.80 -4.85 3.97
CA LEU A 17 3.34 -5.01 2.58
C LEU A 17 2.68 -6.37 2.33
N THR A 18 3.16 -7.44 2.97
CA THR A 18 2.54 -8.77 2.87
C THR A 18 1.14 -8.77 3.45
N ARG A 19 0.92 -8.09 4.59
CA ARG A 19 -0.43 -7.92 5.17
C ARG A 19 -1.35 -7.16 4.24
N VAL A 20 -0.86 -6.08 3.62
CA VAL A 20 -1.59 -5.31 2.61
C VAL A 20 -2.00 -6.20 1.44
N ILE A 21 -1.07 -6.97 0.85
CA ILE A 21 -1.32 -7.86 -0.29
C ILE A 21 -2.33 -8.95 0.07
N ASN A 22 -2.25 -9.53 1.27
CA ASN A 22 -3.18 -10.58 1.68
C ASN A 22 -4.60 -10.06 1.89
N LEU A 23 -4.74 -8.85 2.43
CA LEU A 23 -6.05 -8.21 2.61
C LEU A 23 -6.62 -7.69 1.30
N SER A 24 -5.79 -7.12 0.41
CA SER A 24 -6.25 -6.61 -0.89
C SER A 24 -6.90 -7.69 -1.76
N ARG A 25 -6.47 -8.95 -1.62
CA ARG A 25 -7.10 -10.10 -2.31
C ARG A 25 -8.55 -10.35 -1.90
N LYS A 26 -8.98 -9.81 -0.76
CA LYS A 26 -10.38 -9.87 -0.29
C LYS A 26 -11.21 -8.71 -0.81
N ALA A 27 -10.61 -7.76 -1.53
CA ALA A 27 -11.36 -6.67 -2.17
C ALA A 27 -12.36 -7.25 -3.18
N PRO A 28 -13.55 -6.65 -3.31
CA PRO A 28 -14.45 -7.00 -4.40
C PRO A 28 -13.74 -6.84 -5.75
N GLY A 29 -14.01 -7.74 -6.70
CA GLY A 29 -13.23 -7.84 -7.96
C GLY A 29 -13.19 -6.56 -8.80
N GLN A 30 -14.12 -5.63 -8.59
CA GLN A 30 -13.99 -4.25 -9.06
C GLN A 30 -13.28 -3.43 -8.00
N THR A 31 -12.04 -3.01 -8.29
CA THR A 31 -11.37 -1.99 -7.48
C THR A 31 -12.16 -0.69 -7.59
N LEU A 32 -12.94 -0.38 -6.56
CA LEU A 32 -13.66 0.88 -6.48
C LEU A 32 -12.65 2.02 -6.23
N ALA A 33 -12.97 3.22 -6.72
CA ALA A 33 -12.23 4.40 -6.32
C ALA A 33 -12.34 4.56 -4.79
N VAL A 34 -11.24 4.97 -4.15
CA VAL A 34 -11.26 5.30 -2.72
C VAL A 34 -12.06 6.59 -2.55
N ASP A 35 -13.04 6.56 -1.67
CA ASP A 35 -13.91 7.68 -1.32
C ASP A 35 -13.47 8.29 0.02
N PRO A 36 -12.90 9.51 0.03
CA PRO A 36 -12.47 10.17 1.26
C PRO A 36 -13.61 10.51 2.24
N THR A 37 -14.86 10.51 1.78
CA THR A 37 -16.03 10.80 2.64
C THR A 37 -16.37 9.64 3.58
N LEU A 38 -15.83 8.44 3.32
CA LEU A 38 -16.04 7.22 4.11
C LEU A 38 -14.91 6.95 5.12
N PHE A 39 -13.96 7.87 5.30
CA PHE A 39 -12.88 7.71 6.29
C PHE A 39 -13.40 7.99 7.70
N GLU A 40 -13.11 7.09 8.63
CA GLU A 40 -13.55 7.21 10.03
C GLU A 40 -12.48 7.80 10.95
N ASN A 41 -11.22 7.84 10.52
CA ASN A 41 -10.11 8.37 11.31
C ASN A 41 -8.99 9.01 10.47
N GLU A 42 -8.08 9.69 11.14
CA GLU A 42 -6.95 10.38 10.52
C GLU A 42 -5.97 9.41 9.84
N ALA A 43 -5.75 8.21 10.37
CA ALA A 43 -4.83 7.24 9.75
C ALA A 43 -5.29 6.76 8.36
N GLU A 44 -6.61 6.64 8.13
CA GLU A 44 -7.14 6.35 6.78
C GLU A 44 -6.82 7.47 5.79
N LYS A 45 -6.99 8.71 6.24
CA LYS A 45 -6.71 9.91 5.45
C LYS A 45 -5.22 10.05 5.16
N ASP A 46 -4.37 9.93 6.19
CA ASP A 46 -2.92 10.06 6.06
C ASP A 46 -2.36 8.99 5.11
N LEU A 47 -2.82 7.74 5.24
CA LEU A 47 -2.44 6.67 4.33
C LEU A 47 -2.89 6.97 2.90
N TYR A 48 -4.12 7.46 2.71
CA TYR A 48 -4.62 7.82 1.39
C TYR A 48 -3.82 8.96 0.74
N GLU A 49 -3.49 10.01 1.48
CA GLU A 49 -2.67 11.12 0.98
C GLU A 49 -1.26 10.66 0.60
N GLY A 50 -0.64 9.82 1.44
CA GLY A 50 0.64 9.18 1.12
C GLY A 50 0.56 8.36 -0.16
N VAL A 51 -0.43 7.47 -0.27
CA VAL A 51 -0.65 6.63 -1.46
C VAL A 51 -0.87 7.48 -2.71
N LYS A 52 -1.66 8.55 -2.60
CA LYS A 52 -1.92 9.48 -3.71
C LYS A 52 -0.63 10.14 -4.18
N SER A 53 0.19 10.65 -3.26
CA SER A 53 1.48 11.29 -3.59
C SER A 53 2.43 10.31 -4.30
N VAL A 54 2.51 9.06 -3.82
CA VAL A 54 3.31 8.03 -4.47
C VAL A 54 2.77 7.73 -5.87
N SER A 55 1.44 7.57 -6.02
CA SER A 55 0.82 7.27 -7.30
C SER A 55 1.00 8.38 -8.34
N GLU A 56 0.99 9.65 -7.93
CA GLU A 56 1.18 10.80 -8.82
C GLU A 56 2.60 10.83 -9.40
N ASN A 57 3.60 10.52 -8.57
CA ASN A 57 5.00 10.48 -8.98
C ASN A 57 5.43 9.15 -9.62
N PHE A 58 4.58 8.12 -9.53
CA PHE A 58 4.93 6.73 -9.88
C PHE A 58 5.46 6.56 -11.32
N LYS A 59 4.87 7.29 -12.28
CA LYS A 59 5.27 7.21 -13.70
C LYS A 59 6.55 7.97 -14.02
N SER A 60 6.87 9.00 -13.24
CA SER A 60 8.01 9.88 -13.46
C SER A 60 9.25 9.43 -12.68
N ASN A 61 9.06 8.69 -11.60
CA ASN A 61 10.11 8.15 -10.76
C ASN A 61 10.83 6.96 -11.39
N THR A 62 12.10 6.78 -11.00
CA THR A 62 12.82 5.54 -11.31
C THR A 62 12.26 4.38 -10.50
N LEU A 63 12.61 3.14 -10.87
CA LEU A 63 12.23 1.96 -10.10
C LEU A 63 12.74 2.03 -8.65
N ALA A 64 13.94 2.56 -8.43
CA ALA A 64 14.53 2.73 -7.11
C ALA A 64 13.76 3.77 -6.28
N ASP A 65 13.39 4.90 -6.87
CA ASP A 65 12.63 5.95 -6.19
C ASP A 65 11.21 5.46 -5.84
N ASN A 66 10.57 4.73 -6.74
CA ASN A 66 9.26 4.12 -6.47
C ASN A 66 9.34 3.08 -5.35
N TYR A 67 10.43 2.31 -5.29
CA TYR A 67 10.65 1.37 -4.20
C TYR A 67 10.79 2.09 -2.86
N LEU A 68 11.62 3.14 -2.80
CA LEU A 68 11.79 3.96 -1.60
C LEU A 68 10.48 4.64 -1.20
N ALA A 69 9.72 5.15 -2.16
CA ALA A 69 8.42 5.76 -1.92
C ALA A 69 7.42 4.77 -1.28
N LEU A 70 7.37 3.51 -1.74
CA LEU A 70 6.55 2.48 -1.10
C LEU A 70 7.05 2.09 0.29
N VAL A 71 8.37 1.99 0.49
CA VAL A 71 8.95 1.72 1.82
C VAL A 71 8.58 2.83 2.81
N ASN A 72 8.58 4.08 2.34
CA ASN A 72 8.19 5.26 3.14
C ASN A 72 6.70 5.28 3.51
N LEU A 73 5.84 4.49 2.86
CA LEU A 73 4.45 4.30 3.29
C LEU A 73 4.33 3.39 4.53
N ARG A 74 5.38 2.64 4.90
CA ARG A 74 5.32 1.68 6.02
C ARG A 74 4.74 2.28 7.30
N PRO A 75 5.24 3.43 7.82
CA PRO A 75 4.72 3.98 9.07
C PRO A 75 3.22 4.30 8.99
N LEU A 76 2.75 4.79 7.83
CA LEU A 76 1.34 5.07 7.59
C LEU A 76 0.51 3.79 7.52
N ILE A 77 1.04 2.73 6.91
CA ILE A 77 0.39 1.41 6.84
C ILE A 77 0.26 0.81 8.25
N GLU A 78 1.30 0.90 9.06
CA GLU A 78 1.29 0.42 10.45
C GLU A 78 0.30 1.21 11.30
N GLN A 79 0.33 2.54 11.21
CA GLN A 79 -0.63 3.41 11.90
C GLN A 79 -2.06 3.10 11.49
N PHE A 80 -2.33 2.93 10.19
CA PHE A 80 -3.62 2.49 9.68
C PHE A 80 -4.04 1.16 10.31
N PHE A 81 -3.19 0.14 10.33
CA PHE A 81 -3.57 -1.14 10.93
C PHE A 81 -3.71 -1.12 12.45
N ASN A 82 -3.07 -0.18 13.14
CA ASN A 82 -3.19 0.02 14.58
C ASN A 82 -4.47 0.76 14.97
N GLN A 83 -4.94 1.68 14.12
CA GLN A 83 -6.09 2.55 14.39
C GLN A 83 -7.36 2.14 13.65
N THR A 84 -7.24 1.28 12.63
CA THR A 84 -8.33 0.96 11.71
C THR A 84 -8.55 -0.55 11.61
N MET A 85 -9.78 -0.98 11.91
CA MET A 85 -10.24 -2.34 11.67
C MET A 85 -10.71 -2.49 10.22
N VAL A 86 -10.04 -3.29 9.41
CA VAL A 86 -10.37 -3.42 7.97
C VAL A 86 -11.67 -4.19 7.74
N MET A 87 -11.90 -5.25 8.53
CA MET A 87 -13.08 -6.10 8.40
C MET A 87 -14.18 -5.58 9.32
N VAL A 88 -14.94 -4.59 8.85
CA VAL A 88 -16.13 -4.05 9.54
C VAL A 88 -17.42 -4.49 8.85
N ASP A 89 -18.53 -4.39 9.58
CA ASP A 89 -19.86 -4.79 9.09
C ASP A 89 -20.34 -3.90 7.94
N ASP A 90 -20.08 -2.58 8.02
CA ASP A 90 -20.41 -1.64 6.96
C ASP A 90 -19.61 -1.97 5.68
N GLU A 91 -20.34 -2.38 4.64
CA GLU A 91 -19.74 -2.81 3.38
C GLU A 91 -19.06 -1.67 2.64
N ALA A 92 -19.58 -0.44 2.71
CA ALA A 92 -19.02 0.71 2.03
C ALA A 92 -17.66 1.06 2.62
N ILE A 93 -17.57 1.14 3.95
CA ILE A 93 -16.32 1.41 4.68
C ILE A 93 -15.31 0.28 4.45
N ARG A 94 -15.74 -0.98 4.60
CA ARG A 94 -14.89 -2.15 4.36
C ARG A 94 -14.33 -2.14 2.93
N ASN A 95 -15.17 -1.91 1.94
CA ASN A 95 -14.76 -1.87 0.54
C ASN A 95 -13.81 -0.69 0.26
N ASN A 96 -14.06 0.47 0.88
CA ASN A 96 -13.18 1.64 0.76
C ASN A 96 -11.77 1.34 1.27
N ARG A 97 -11.67 0.75 2.47
CA ARG A 97 -10.41 0.30 3.09
C ARG A 97 -9.70 -0.73 2.24
N LEU A 98 -10.42 -1.74 1.75
CA LEU A 98 -9.85 -2.77 0.86
C LEU A 98 -9.37 -2.19 -0.47
N SER A 99 -10.07 -1.20 -1.03
CA SER A 99 -9.64 -0.48 -2.23
C SER A 99 -8.34 0.28 -2.01
N LEU A 100 -8.19 0.96 -0.88
CA LEU A 100 -6.93 1.66 -0.52
C LEU A 100 -5.76 0.67 -0.43
N LEU A 101 -5.95 -0.45 0.28
CA LEU A 101 -4.94 -1.51 0.37
C LEU A 101 -4.60 -2.11 -1.01
N ASN A 102 -5.59 -2.23 -1.89
CA ASN A 102 -5.37 -2.75 -3.24
C ASN A 102 -4.54 -1.80 -4.12
N GLN A 103 -4.66 -0.48 -3.95
CA GLN A 103 -3.79 0.47 -4.67
C GLN A 103 -2.32 0.27 -4.29
N ILE A 104 -2.03 0.14 -3.00
CA ILE A 104 -0.68 -0.16 -2.49
C ILE A 104 -0.17 -1.49 -3.05
N SER A 105 -1.02 -2.54 -2.97
CA SER A 105 -0.69 -3.86 -3.49
C SER A 105 -0.34 -3.85 -4.98
N LYS A 106 -1.06 -3.10 -5.80
CA LYS A 106 -0.79 -2.99 -7.24
C LYS A 106 0.55 -2.32 -7.51
N MET A 107 0.85 -1.22 -6.82
CA MET A 107 2.15 -0.55 -6.96
C MET A 107 3.31 -1.46 -6.55
N ALA A 108 3.18 -2.18 -5.43
CA ALA A 108 4.21 -3.13 -4.97
C ALA A 108 4.45 -4.26 -5.99
N LEU A 109 3.37 -4.83 -6.54
CA LEU A 109 3.46 -5.88 -7.57
C LEU A 109 4.05 -5.37 -8.88
N LEU A 110 3.75 -4.14 -9.29
CA LEU A 110 4.35 -3.52 -10.47
C LEU A 110 5.86 -3.36 -10.31
N ILE A 111 6.33 -2.85 -9.16
CA ILE A 111 7.76 -2.72 -8.88
C ILE A 111 8.44 -4.09 -8.89
N ALA A 112 7.87 -5.08 -8.19
CA ALA A 112 8.40 -6.44 -8.17
C ALA A 112 8.47 -7.06 -9.57
N SER A 113 7.46 -6.83 -10.41
CA SER A 113 7.44 -7.35 -11.79
C SER A 113 8.50 -6.68 -12.67
N LEU A 114 8.71 -5.37 -12.53
CA LEU A 114 9.74 -4.64 -13.26
C LEU A 114 11.16 -5.05 -12.83
N ASP A 115 11.39 -5.25 -11.53
CA ASP A 115 12.67 -5.71 -11.00
C ASP A 115 13.07 -7.09 -11.59
N GLN A 116 12.11 -8.02 -11.70
CA GLN A 116 12.31 -9.33 -12.33
C GLN A 116 12.62 -9.26 -13.84
N LEU A 117 12.18 -8.22 -14.55
CA LEU A 117 12.48 -8.03 -15.97
C LEU A 117 13.88 -7.46 -16.19
N ILE A 118 14.34 -6.55 -15.32
CA ILE A 118 15.64 -5.88 -15.45
C ILE A 118 16.80 -6.78 -14.99
N THR A 119 16.54 -7.72 -14.08
CA THR A 119 17.55 -8.64 -13.53
C THR A 119 17.77 -9.90 -14.37
N LYS A 120 17.22 -9.97 -15.59
CA LYS A 120 17.41 -11.08 -16.55
C LYS A 120 18.37 -10.73 -17.69
#